data_AF-A0A1J3CY16-F1
#
_entry.id   AF-A0A1J3CY16-F1
#
_cell.length_a   1.000
_cell.length_b   1.000
_cell.length_c   1.000
_cell.angle_alpha   90.00
_cell.angle_beta   90.00
_cell.angle_gamma   90.00
#
_symmetry.space_group_name_H-M   'P 1'
#
loop_
_entity.id
_entity.type
_entity.pdbx_description
1 polymer ?
#
loop_
_entity_poly.entity_id
_entity_poly.type
_entity_poly.pdbx_seq_one_letter_code
_entity_poly.pdbx_strand_id
1 'polypeptide(L)'
;FEGIDPSDRYANNNTVFFDINLRALDGIQGPMYVGTGCLFRRTALYGFDPPDVLVEVDPSGCFGCCFPKTKKHNLATVASEPEYYMDVEEDEDISLIPKQFGSSSMLVSSVKVAEFQGRPLATDQSSSRRGRPPGSLTGPREQLDYATVSEAVNVISCWYEDKTEWGMSIGWVYGSVTEDVVTGFRMHEKG
;
A
#
# COMPACT_ATOMS: atom_id res chain seq x y z
N PHE A 1 -3.51 19.85 20.61
CA PHE A 1 -2.50 20.85 20.20
C PHE A 1 -1.85 21.47 21.44
N GLU A 2 -0.71 22.15 21.30
CA GLU A 2 -0.01 22.79 22.42
C GLU A 2 -0.44 24.26 22.58
N GLY A 3 -0.25 24.83 23.78
CA GLY A 3 -0.49 26.25 24.04
C GLY A 3 -1.97 26.68 23.99
N ILE A 4 -2.91 25.76 24.23
CA ILE A 4 -4.34 26.04 24.19
C ILE A 4 -4.77 26.74 25.48
N ASP A 5 -5.51 27.84 25.34
CA ASP A 5 -6.12 28.53 26.47
C ASP A 5 -7.13 27.60 27.19
N PRO A 6 -7.20 27.58 28.53
CA PRO A 6 -8.15 26.72 29.25
C PRO A 6 -9.62 26.92 28.89
N SER A 7 -10.00 28.10 28.37
CA SER A 7 -11.36 28.36 27.90
C SER A 7 -11.64 27.86 26.49
N ASP A 8 -10.60 27.51 25.70
CA ASP A 8 -10.61 27.04 24.31
C ASP A 8 -11.82 27.52 23.49
N ARG A 9 -12.05 28.84 23.49
CA ARG A 9 -13.23 29.44 22.84
C ARG A 9 -13.32 29.13 21.35
N TYR A 10 -12.18 28.89 20.70
CA TYR A 10 -12.10 28.55 19.28
C TYR A 10 -12.28 27.05 19.01
N ALA A 11 -12.34 26.21 20.06
CA ALA A 11 -12.40 24.76 19.95
C ALA A 11 -11.27 24.17 19.09
N ASN A 12 -10.10 24.80 19.11
CA ASN A 12 -8.98 24.43 18.25
C ASN A 12 -8.31 23.13 18.70
N ASN A 13 -8.61 22.63 19.91
CA ASN A 13 -8.12 21.32 20.31
C ASN A 13 -8.71 20.18 19.47
N ASN A 14 -9.92 20.39 18.92
CA ASN A 14 -10.61 19.47 18.02
C ASN A 14 -10.72 18.02 18.53
N THR A 15 -10.88 17.84 19.85
CA THR A 15 -10.86 16.53 20.52
C THR A 15 -11.97 15.59 20.08
N VAL A 16 -13.17 16.12 19.79
CA VAL A 16 -14.29 15.29 19.28
C VAL A 16 -13.92 14.62 17.96
N PHE A 17 -13.25 15.35 17.07
CA PHE A 17 -12.83 14.80 15.79
C PHE A 17 -11.76 13.72 15.96
N PHE A 18 -10.69 13.99 16.72
CA PHE A 18 -9.56 13.07 16.86
C PHE A 18 -9.84 11.90 17.82
N ASP A 19 -10.44 12.14 18.99
CA ASP A 19 -10.54 11.14 20.05
C ASP A 19 -11.82 10.29 19.97
N ILE A 20 -12.88 10.81 19.33
CA ILE A 20 -14.16 10.12 19.19
C ILE A 20 -14.34 9.63 17.76
N ASN A 21 -14.39 10.52 16.78
CA ASN A 21 -14.74 10.14 15.40
C ASN A 21 -13.68 9.25 14.75
N LEU A 22 -12.42 9.70 14.70
CA LEU A 22 -11.34 8.91 14.08
C LEU A 22 -11.10 7.59 14.82
N ARG A 23 -11.25 7.59 16.15
CA ARG A 23 -11.17 6.37 16.96
C ARG A 23 -12.31 5.39 16.69
N ALA A 24 -13.52 5.88 16.42
CA ALA A 24 -14.64 5.02 16.06
C ALA A 24 -14.46 4.39 14.67
N LEU A 25 -13.89 5.13 13.71
CA LEU A 25 -13.59 4.63 12.36
C LEU A 25 -12.54 3.51 12.36
N ASP A 26 -11.66 3.48 13.36
CA ASP A 26 -10.70 2.40 13.59
C ASP A 26 -11.35 1.02 13.76
N GLY A 27 -12.59 0.97 14.25
CA GLY A 27 -13.36 -0.27 14.37
C GLY A 27 -13.95 -0.81 13.05
N ILE A 28 -13.84 -0.07 11.94
CA ILE A 28 -14.41 -0.43 10.63
C ILE A 28 -13.29 -0.68 9.61
N GLN A 29 -12.60 0.39 9.19
CA GLN A 29 -11.54 0.32 8.18
C GLN A 29 -10.32 1.18 8.55
N GLY A 30 -10.38 1.95 9.63
CA GLY A 30 -9.33 2.88 10.01
C GLY A 30 -9.73 4.35 9.83
N PRO A 31 -9.02 5.27 10.49
CA PRO A 31 -9.22 6.70 10.32
C PRO A 31 -8.81 7.15 8.92
N MET A 32 -9.45 8.21 8.45
CA MET A 32 -9.05 8.92 7.23
C MET A 32 -7.75 9.70 7.44
N TYR A 33 -6.98 9.85 6.36
CA TYR A 33 -5.78 10.68 6.37
C TYR A 33 -6.13 12.17 6.34
N VAL A 34 -5.46 12.95 7.21
CA VAL A 34 -5.74 14.38 7.46
C VAL A 34 -4.46 15.24 7.39
N GLY A 35 -3.47 14.80 6.62
CA GLY A 35 -2.29 15.59 6.26
C GLY A 35 -1.00 15.28 7.03
N THR A 36 -1.03 14.92 8.31
CA THR A 36 0.19 14.69 9.11
C THR A 36 0.12 13.46 10.02
N GLY A 37 1.28 13.01 10.53
CA GLY A 37 1.38 11.94 11.53
C GLY A 37 1.18 10.52 11.01
N CYS A 38 1.29 10.30 9.70
CA CYS A 38 1.04 9.00 9.06
C CYS A 38 2.31 8.36 8.50
N LEU A 39 2.36 7.03 8.54
CA LEU A 39 3.36 6.21 7.86
C LEU A 39 2.69 5.47 6.70
N PHE A 40 3.06 5.81 5.47
CA PHE A 40 2.49 5.18 4.29
C PHE A 40 3.34 4.02 3.79
N ARG A 41 2.68 2.91 3.45
CA ARG A 41 3.32 1.85 2.68
C ARG A 41 3.52 2.35 1.24
N ARG A 42 4.75 2.33 0.73
CA ARG A 42 5.07 2.83 -0.62
C ARG A 42 4.19 2.18 -1.70
N THR A 43 3.93 0.88 -1.61
CA THR A 43 3.08 0.17 -2.57
C THR A 43 1.63 0.66 -2.56
N ALA A 44 1.07 0.98 -1.40
CA ALA A 44 -0.29 1.50 -1.29
C ALA A 44 -0.39 2.92 -1.89
N LEU A 45 0.56 3.80 -1.58
CA LEU A 45 0.62 5.15 -2.16
C LEU A 45 0.76 5.12 -3.69
N TYR A 46 1.42 4.09 -4.21
CA TYR A 46 1.64 3.87 -5.64
C TYR A 46 0.49 3.14 -6.34
N GLY A 47 -0.59 2.84 -5.61
CA GLY A 47 -1.79 2.24 -6.18
C GLY A 47 -1.67 0.75 -6.48
N PHE A 48 -0.71 0.04 -5.89
CA PHE A 48 -0.70 -1.43 -5.93
C PHE A 48 -1.82 -1.98 -5.04
N ASP A 49 -2.43 -3.09 -5.46
CA ASP A 49 -3.48 -3.74 -4.69
C ASP A 49 -2.91 -4.39 -3.41
N PRO A 50 -3.72 -4.48 -2.34
CA PRO A 50 -3.30 -5.14 -1.12
C PRO A 50 -2.92 -6.61 -1.41
N PRO A 51 -1.93 -7.17 -0.71
CA PRO A 51 -1.60 -8.58 -0.85
C PRO A 51 -2.80 -9.44 -0.46
N ASP A 52 -3.14 -10.47 -1.26
CA ASP A 52 -4.28 -11.34 -0.94
C ASP A 52 -4.17 -11.89 0.48
N VAL A 53 -5.14 -11.49 1.29
CA VAL A 53 -5.43 -12.11 2.58
C VAL A 53 -6.26 -13.32 2.24
N LEU A 54 -5.62 -14.47 2.01
CA LEU A 54 -6.33 -15.75 2.04
C LEU A 54 -6.84 -15.94 3.46
N VAL A 55 -8.06 -15.47 3.71
CA VAL A 55 -8.84 -15.87 4.86
C VAL A 55 -9.15 -17.35 4.61
N GLU A 56 -8.40 -18.23 5.26
CA GLU A 56 -8.79 -19.64 5.37
C GLU A 56 -10.11 -19.67 6.14
N VAL A 57 -11.21 -19.66 5.41
CA VAL A 57 -12.52 -19.97 5.97
C VAL A 57 -12.50 -21.47 6.21
N ASP A 58 -12.37 -21.89 7.47
CA ASP A 58 -12.58 -23.27 7.89
C ASP A 58 -13.88 -23.80 7.25
N PRO A 59 -13.86 -24.91 6.48
CA PRO A 59 -15.02 -25.36 5.71
C PRO A 59 -16.13 -26.00 6.56
N SER A 60 -16.16 -25.78 7.88
CA SER A 60 -17.06 -26.45 8.84
C SER A 60 -18.22 -25.57 9.34
N GLY A 61 -18.46 -24.42 8.71
CA GLY A 61 -19.62 -23.55 8.99
C GLY A 61 -20.84 -23.87 8.11
N CYS A 62 -21.77 -24.67 8.62
CA CYS A 62 -23.05 -24.99 7.98
C CYS A 62 -23.98 -23.75 7.86
N PHE A 63 -23.76 -22.90 6.86
CA PHE A 63 -24.64 -21.75 6.53
C PHE A 63 -25.13 -21.74 5.07
N GLY A 64 -25.23 -22.92 4.46
CA GLY A 64 -25.92 -23.10 3.19
C GLY A 64 -27.40 -23.41 3.39
N CYS A 65 -28.31 -22.42 3.25
CA CYS A 65 -29.69 -22.74 2.85
C CYS A 65 -30.53 -21.62 2.20
N CYS A 66 -30.18 -20.32 2.19
CA CYS A 66 -31.19 -19.30 1.80
C CYS A 66 -30.79 -18.16 0.84
N PHE A 67 -29.63 -18.17 0.18
CA PHE A 67 -29.30 -17.11 -0.80
C PHE A 67 -29.10 -17.65 -2.22
N PRO A 68 -29.83 -17.14 -3.23
CA PRO A 68 -29.66 -17.54 -4.63
C PRO A 68 -28.28 -17.14 -5.13
N LYS A 69 -27.55 -18.11 -5.69
CA LYS A 69 -26.23 -17.93 -6.32
C LYS A 69 -26.35 -17.01 -7.53
N THR A 70 -25.87 -15.77 -7.43
CA THR A 70 -25.58 -14.95 -8.61
C THR A 70 -24.34 -15.53 -9.28
N LYS A 71 -24.50 -16.04 -10.51
CA LYS A 71 -23.39 -16.52 -11.34
C LYS A 71 -22.43 -15.35 -11.62
N LYS A 72 -21.25 -15.34 -11.00
CA LYS A 72 -20.09 -14.64 -11.56
C LYS A 72 -19.56 -15.46 -12.73
N HIS A 73 -19.35 -14.77 -13.85
CA HIS A 73 -18.86 -15.32 -15.10
C HIS A 73 -17.45 -15.89 -14.90
N ASN A 74 -17.18 -17.07 -15.47
CA ASN A 74 -15.92 -17.77 -15.34
C ASN A 74 -14.75 -16.95 -15.90
N LEU A 75 -13.65 -16.87 -15.15
CA LEU A 75 -12.30 -16.88 -15.73
C LEU A 75 -11.51 -17.99 -15.02
N ALA A 76 -10.79 -18.77 -15.82
CA ALA A 76 -10.47 -20.17 -15.58
C ALA A 76 -9.71 -20.44 -14.27
N THR A 77 -10.27 -21.34 -13.46
CA THR A 77 -9.59 -22.03 -12.36
C THR A 77 -9.01 -23.32 -12.93
N VAL A 78 -7.69 -23.48 -12.89
CA VAL A 78 -7.07 -24.82 -12.95
C VAL A 78 -6.46 -25.06 -11.59
N ALA A 79 -7.16 -25.89 -10.81
CA ALA A 79 -6.65 -26.45 -9.58
C ALA A 79 -5.76 -27.66 -9.92
N SER A 80 -4.51 -27.63 -9.47
CA SER A 80 -3.69 -28.83 -9.23
C SER A 80 -2.48 -28.45 -8.36
N GLU A 81 -2.41 -28.96 -7.13
CA GLU A 81 -1.12 -29.21 -6.44
C GLU A 81 -0.37 -30.34 -7.19
N PRO A 82 0.99 -30.40 -7.20
CA PRO A 82 1.81 -30.63 -6.00
C PRO A 82 3.22 -29.98 -5.97
N GLU A 83 3.84 -30.06 -4.78
CA GLU A 83 5.28 -30.22 -4.43
C GLU A 83 6.44 -29.68 -5.30
N TYR A 84 7.44 -29.16 -4.56
CA TYR A 84 8.90 -29.21 -4.81
C TYR A 84 9.61 -27.93 -5.31
N TYR A 85 10.72 -27.62 -4.63
CA TYR A 85 11.69 -26.58 -4.96
C TYR A 85 12.11 -26.61 -6.44
N MET A 86 12.02 -25.48 -7.14
CA MET A 86 12.86 -25.11 -8.28
C MET A 86 12.82 -23.58 -8.46
N ASP A 87 14.02 -23.02 -8.59
CA ASP A 87 14.35 -21.67 -9.01
C ASP A 87 13.73 -21.40 -10.40
N VAL A 88 12.76 -20.48 -10.48
CA VAL A 88 12.29 -19.90 -11.76
C VAL A 88 11.95 -18.43 -11.51
N GLU A 89 12.66 -17.56 -12.21
CA GLU A 89 12.25 -16.17 -12.39
C GLU A 89 10.85 -16.13 -13.01
N GLU A 90 9.87 -15.61 -12.28
CA GLU A 90 8.64 -15.08 -12.85
C GLU A 90 8.49 -13.62 -12.40
N ASP A 91 9.13 -12.76 -13.18
CA ASP A 91 8.86 -11.34 -13.37
C ASP A 91 7.46 -11.08 -13.98
N GLU A 92 6.43 -11.85 -13.61
CA GLU A 92 5.14 -11.77 -14.29
C GLU A 92 4.12 -10.84 -13.62
N ASP A 93 4.27 -10.49 -12.34
CA ASP A 93 3.35 -9.54 -11.68
C ASP A 93 3.82 -8.08 -11.70
N ILE A 94 5.04 -7.82 -12.19
CA ILE A 94 5.64 -6.47 -12.25
C ILE A 94 6.00 -6.04 -13.67
N SER A 95 5.91 -6.93 -14.66
CA SER A 95 5.94 -6.57 -16.08
C SER A 95 4.71 -5.74 -16.52
N LEU A 96 3.71 -5.62 -15.64
CA LEU A 96 2.56 -4.70 -15.75
C LEU A 96 2.78 -3.34 -15.05
N ILE A 97 4.00 -2.93 -14.70
CA ILE A 97 4.23 -1.51 -14.40
C ILE A 97 4.07 -0.75 -15.72
N PRO A 98 2.92 -0.09 -15.97
CA PRO A 98 2.59 0.36 -17.30
C PRO A 98 3.34 1.68 -17.53
N LYS A 99 3.10 2.31 -18.69
CA LYS A 99 3.60 3.63 -19.12
C LYS A 99 3.25 4.81 -18.16
N GLN A 100 2.89 4.52 -16.92
CA GLN A 100 2.27 5.37 -15.91
C GLN A 100 3.27 5.92 -14.88
N PHE A 101 4.38 5.22 -14.58
CA PHE A 101 5.37 5.68 -13.57
C PHE A 101 6.44 6.64 -14.10
N GLY A 102 6.56 6.78 -15.41
CA GLY A 102 7.64 7.53 -16.07
C GLY A 102 8.75 6.62 -16.62
N SER A 103 9.88 7.23 -16.99
CA SER A 103 10.96 6.55 -17.73
C SER A 103 12.06 5.93 -16.85
N SER A 104 12.03 6.15 -15.53
CA SER A 104 13.12 5.71 -14.63
C SER A 104 12.97 4.25 -14.22
N SER A 105 13.80 3.37 -14.77
CA SER A 105 13.86 1.97 -14.35
C SER A 105 14.42 1.80 -12.93
N MET A 106 15.31 2.71 -12.48
CA MET A 106 15.85 2.70 -11.12
C MET A 106 14.79 3.08 -10.07
N LEU A 107 13.94 4.06 -10.37
CA LEU A 107 12.81 4.40 -9.51
C LEU A 107 11.85 3.21 -9.39
N VAL A 108 11.52 2.60 -10.52
CA VAL A 108 10.62 1.45 -10.61
C VAL A 108 11.17 0.24 -9.85
N SER A 109 12.45 -0.10 -10.02
CA SER A 109 13.07 -1.22 -9.31
C SER A 109 13.14 -0.96 -7.79
N SER A 110 13.28 0.29 -7.37
CA SER A 110 13.27 0.68 -5.95
C SER A 110 11.93 0.38 -5.25
N VAL A 111 10.83 0.23 -6.00
CA VAL A 111 9.52 -0.15 -5.44
C VAL A 111 9.56 -1.57 -4.89
N LYS A 112 10.16 -2.52 -5.62
CA LYS A 112 10.36 -3.91 -5.17
C LYS A 112 11.18 -3.96 -3.88
N VAL A 113 12.24 -3.15 -3.82
CA VAL A 113 13.10 -3.04 -2.63
C VAL A 113 12.31 -2.53 -1.43
N ALA A 114 11.53 -1.47 -1.60
CA ALA A 114 10.70 -0.91 -0.53
C ALA A 114 9.56 -1.85 -0.09
N GLU A 115 8.98 -2.60 -1.02
CA GLU A 115 7.97 -3.62 -0.74
C GLU A 115 8.55 -4.70 0.16
N PHE A 116 9.71 -5.26 -0.20
CA PHE A 116 10.42 -6.24 0.61
C PHE A 116 10.82 -5.69 1.99
N GLN A 117 11.33 -4.46 2.04
CA GLN A 117 11.70 -3.79 3.29
C GLN A 117 10.50 -3.50 4.20
N GLY A 118 9.32 -3.27 3.62
CA GLY A 118 8.07 -3.00 4.34
C GLY A 118 7.32 -4.25 4.83
N ARG A 119 7.73 -5.45 4.41
CA ARG A 119 7.11 -6.71 4.88
C ARG A 119 7.36 -6.93 6.38
N PRO A 120 6.37 -7.47 7.13
CA PRO A 120 6.55 -7.85 8.53
C PRO A 120 7.57 -8.98 8.64
N LEU A 121 8.19 -9.14 9.81
CA LEU A 121 9.10 -10.27 10.05
C LEU A 121 8.34 -11.60 9.96
N ALA A 122 8.90 -12.56 9.23
CA ALA A 122 8.40 -13.92 9.19
C ALA A 122 8.50 -14.51 10.60
N THR A 123 7.35 -14.73 11.25
CA THR A 123 7.26 -15.43 12.53
C THR A 123 6.74 -16.83 12.27
N ASP A 124 7.28 -17.81 13.01
CA ASP A 124 6.99 -19.24 12.88
C ASP A 124 5.49 -19.59 13.06
N GLN A 125 4.71 -18.65 13.60
CA GLN A 125 3.28 -18.80 13.90
C GLN A 125 2.36 -17.88 13.07
N SER A 126 2.90 -17.06 12.17
CA SER A 126 2.07 -16.18 11.35
C SER A 126 1.73 -16.85 10.02
N SER A 127 0.44 -16.97 9.73
CA SER A 127 -0.16 -17.35 8.44
C SER A 127 0.30 -16.50 7.24
N SER A 128 1.20 -15.54 7.45
CA SER A 128 1.75 -14.68 6.41
C SER A 128 2.95 -15.36 5.74
N ARG A 129 2.68 -16.19 4.73
CA ARG A 129 3.70 -16.77 3.82
C ARG A 129 4.59 -15.71 3.15
N ARG A 130 4.24 -14.41 3.24
CA ARG A 130 4.96 -13.28 2.64
C ARG A 130 5.82 -12.48 3.65
N GLY A 131 6.14 -13.03 4.82
CA GLY A 131 7.01 -12.38 5.80
C GLY A 131 8.47 -12.27 5.34
N ARG A 132 9.19 -11.27 5.87
CA ARG A 132 10.62 -11.05 5.64
C ARG A 132 11.47 -11.85 6.63
N PRO A 133 12.53 -12.57 6.21
CA PRO A 133 13.36 -13.31 7.14
C PRO A 133 14.09 -12.39 8.14
N PRO A 134 14.30 -12.83 9.39
CA PRO A 134 15.12 -12.10 10.37
C PRO A 134 16.53 -11.84 9.83
N GLY A 135 17.12 -10.69 10.15
CA GLY A 135 18.49 -10.33 9.72
C GLY A 135 18.64 -9.86 8.25
N SER A 136 17.59 -9.96 7.43
CA SER A 136 17.64 -9.53 6.02
C SER A 136 18.00 -8.05 5.79
N LEU A 137 17.70 -7.16 6.74
CA LEU A 137 18.02 -5.73 6.65
C LEU A 137 19.15 -5.29 7.60
N THR A 138 19.87 -6.22 8.21
CA THR A 138 20.96 -5.88 9.15
C THR A 138 22.31 -5.69 8.45
N GLY A 139 22.38 -5.95 7.14
CA GLY A 139 23.58 -5.71 6.34
C GLY A 139 23.94 -4.22 6.28
N PRO A 140 25.22 -3.89 5.99
CA PRO A 140 25.62 -2.51 5.76
C PRO A 140 24.85 -1.94 4.57
N ARG A 141 24.44 -0.67 4.67
CA ARG A 141 23.83 0.02 3.53
C ARG A 141 24.88 0.25 2.45
N GLU A 142 24.49 0.00 1.20
CA GLU A 142 25.29 0.34 0.05
C GLU A 142 25.52 1.86 -0.01
N GLN A 143 26.71 2.26 -0.47
CA GLN A 143 27.05 3.66 -0.61
C GLN A 143 26.34 4.27 -1.82
N LEU A 144 26.01 5.56 -1.74
CA LEU A 144 25.43 6.28 -2.88
C LEU A 144 26.44 6.37 -4.02
N ASP A 145 26.07 5.83 -5.18
CA ASP A 145 26.85 5.96 -6.40
C ASP A 145 26.41 7.21 -7.21
N TYR A 146 27.26 7.61 -8.15
CA TYR A 146 26.98 8.76 -9.00
C TYR A 146 25.78 8.54 -9.93
N ALA A 147 25.57 7.31 -10.41
CA ALA A 147 24.47 7.01 -11.33
C ALA A 147 23.10 7.18 -10.65
N THR A 148 22.96 6.72 -9.41
CA THR A 148 21.75 6.85 -8.58
C THR A 148 21.47 8.31 -8.28
N VAL A 149 22.49 9.11 -7.99
CA VAL A 149 22.32 10.56 -7.77
C VAL A 149 21.89 11.25 -9.07
N SER A 150 22.53 10.93 -10.20
CA SER A 150 22.15 11.48 -11.51
C SER A 150 20.71 11.14 -11.87
N GLU A 151 20.28 9.90 -11.59
CA GLU A 151 18.91 9.46 -11.86
C GLU A 151 17.91 10.09 -10.89
N ALA A 152 18.27 10.27 -9.62
CA ALA A 152 17.44 11.01 -8.67
C ALA A 152 17.21 12.46 -9.15
N VAL A 153 18.23 13.13 -9.70
CA VAL A 153 18.08 14.47 -10.29
C VAL A 153 17.11 14.46 -11.48
N ASN A 154 17.14 13.41 -12.30
CA ASN A 154 16.20 13.24 -13.40
C ASN A 154 14.76 13.05 -12.91
N VAL A 155 14.53 12.21 -11.90
CA VAL A 155 13.20 11.89 -11.36
C VAL A 155 12.54 13.07 -10.65
N ILE A 156 13.31 13.94 -10.00
CA ILE A 156 12.75 15.14 -9.32
C ILE A 156 12.54 16.33 -10.26
N SER A 157 12.84 16.17 -11.55
CA SER A 157 12.68 17.25 -12.52
C SER A 157 11.20 17.52 -12.80
N CYS A 158 10.86 18.78 -13.11
CA CYS A 158 9.47 19.19 -13.31
C CYS A 158 8.78 18.54 -14.51
N TRP A 159 9.55 18.03 -15.48
CA TRP A 159 9.05 17.32 -16.66
C TRP A 159 8.95 15.82 -16.48
N TYR A 160 9.43 15.25 -15.35
CA TYR A 160 9.37 13.80 -15.14
C TYR A 160 7.93 13.28 -15.16
N GLU A 161 6.99 14.07 -14.62
CA GLU A 161 5.58 13.71 -14.54
C GLU A 161 4.81 13.93 -15.86
N ASP A 162 5.43 14.55 -16.87
CA ASP A 162 4.76 14.79 -18.16
C ASP A 162 4.38 13.48 -18.84
N LYS A 163 3.10 13.35 -19.20
CA LYS A 163 2.53 12.13 -19.83
C LYS A 163 2.67 10.87 -18.98
N THR A 164 2.80 11.04 -17.67
CA THR A 164 2.70 9.97 -16.68
C THR A 164 1.35 10.05 -15.97
N GLU A 165 1.11 9.13 -15.03
CA GLU A 165 -0.12 9.12 -14.23
C GLU A 165 0.11 9.61 -12.77
N TRP A 166 1.28 10.19 -12.49
CA TRP A 166 1.52 10.85 -11.21
C TRP A 166 0.46 11.94 -10.98
N GLY A 167 -0.10 12.00 -9.77
CA GLY A 167 -1.19 12.93 -9.49
C GLY A 167 -2.58 12.43 -9.88
N MET A 168 -2.66 11.56 -10.88
CA MET A 168 -3.92 11.08 -11.45
C MET A 168 -4.28 9.69 -10.93
N SER A 169 -3.41 8.71 -11.13
CA SER A 169 -3.61 7.35 -10.64
C SER A 169 -2.55 6.80 -9.70
N ILE A 170 -1.40 7.49 -9.63
CA ILE A 170 -0.26 7.13 -8.80
C ILE A 170 0.07 8.28 -7.85
N GLY A 171 0.41 7.93 -6.61
CA GLY A 171 0.89 8.89 -5.63
C GLY A 171 -0.23 9.70 -5.00
N TRP A 172 0.10 10.93 -4.65
CA TRP A 172 -0.84 11.90 -4.13
C TRP A 172 -1.81 12.35 -5.22
N VAL A 173 -3.09 12.52 -4.87
CA VAL A 173 -4.11 12.94 -5.85
C VAL A 173 -4.06 14.45 -6.05
N TYR A 174 -3.75 14.88 -7.27
CA TYR A 174 -3.69 16.30 -7.64
C TYR A 174 -5.07 16.87 -7.97
N GLY A 175 -5.18 18.20 -7.94
CA GLY A 175 -6.38 18.93 -8.36
C GLY A 175 -7.49 18.99 -7.31
N SER A 176 -7.21 18.56 -6.08
CA SER A 176 -8.10 18.70 -4.92
C SER A 176 -7.57 19.74 -3.93
N VAL A 177 -8.45 20.51 -3.31
CA VAL A 177 -8.10 21.40 -2.19
C VAL A 177 -7.82 20.61 -0.90
N THR A 178 -8.37 19.39 -0.82
CA THR A 178 -8.22 18.46 0.31
C THR A 178 -7.63 17.15 -0.22
N GLU A 179 -6.43 17.23 -0.81
CA GLU A 179 -5.74 16.10 -1.43
C GLU A 179 -5.41 14.97 -0.45
N ASP A 180 -5.21 15.29 0.82
CA ASP A 180 -4.98 14.37 1.94
C ASP A 180 -6.14 13.39 2.12
N VAL A 181 -7.35 13.93 2.27
CA VAL A 181 -8.56 13.13 2.46
C VAL A 181 -8.84 12.28 1.22
N VAL A 182 -8.70 12.85 0.03
CA VAL A 182 -8.97 12.14 -1.24
C VAL A 182 -7.96 11.03 -1.48
N THR A 183 -6.68 11.28 -1.22
CA THR A 183 -5.62 10.26 -1.36
C THR A 183 -5.86 9.13 -0.36
N GLY A 184 -6.17 9.46 0.91
CA GLY A 184 -6.52 8.48 1.93
C GLY A 184 -7.71 7.60 1.54
N PHE A 185 -8.79 8.23 1.10
CA PHE A 185 -10.00 7.54 0.66
C PHE A 185 -9.73 6.59 -0.52
N ARG A 186 -8.98 7.05 -1.53
CA ARG A 186 -8.57 6.23 -2.67
C ARG A 186 -7.79 4.97 -2.25
N MET A 187 -6.91 5.10 -1.25
CA MET A 187 -6.19 3.95 -0.71
C MET A 187 -7.15 2.96 -0.03
N HIS A 188 -8.13 3.45 0.75
CA HIS A 188 -9.14 2.60 1.38
C HIS A 188 -10.05 1.88 0.38
N GLU A 189 -10.35 2.47 -0.78
CA GLU A 189 -11.17 1.80 -1.81
C GLU A 189 -10.55 0.52 -2.35
N LYS A 190 -9.22 0.34 -2.24
CA LYS A 190 -8.50 -0.84 -2.72
C LYS A 190 -8.53 -2.04 -1.77
N GLY A 191 -8.86 -1.83 -0.49
CA GLY A 191 -8.83 -2.85 0.56
C GLY A 191 -7.73 -2.61 1.57
#